data_AF-A0A965IS18-F1
#
_entry.id   AF-A0A965IS18-F1
#
_cell.length_a   1.000
_cell.length_b   1.000
_cell.length_c   1.000
_cell.angle_alpha   90.00
_cell.angle_beta   90.00
_cell.angle_gamma   90.00
#
_symmetry.space_group_name_H-M   'P 1'
#
loop_
_entity.id
_entity.type
_entity.pdbx_description
1 polymer ?
#
loop_
_entity_poly.entity_id
_entity_poly.type
_entity_poly.pdbx_seq_one_letter_code
_entity_poly.pdbx_strand_id
1 'polypeptide(L)'
;MDEAREISWSNQIEDIIAQEAEMCRGLAWIHQRAEGRLSARNNFIAIPVIILSTLSGTASIGSDKLFGGSDMASVGIGLVSILVGILQTLSTYFKFAQKSEAHHIAYLQYSKLFSWVRVELGLPRKERIHAQDLLKQLRDSMTRLAETTPMPPQTILDEFNSKFKEYDASIARPLEVNGLHKIVVYRRDISQSPRVSETNVLVYEDIKGSS
;
A
#
# COMPACT_ATOMS: atom_id res chain seq x y z
N MET A 1 -14.77 34.36 19.40
CA MET A 1 -14.94 33.84 18.03
C MET A 1 -13.55 33.48 17.56
N ASP A 2 -13.19 32.21 17.64
CA ASP A 2 -11.92 31.72 17.08
C ASP A 2 -12.05 31.81 15.56
N GLU A 3 -11.34 32.75 14.94
CA GLU A 3 -11.07 32.69 13.50
C GLU A 3 -10.37 31.35 13.24
N ALA A 4 -11.11 30.39 12.69
CA ALA A 4 -10.54 29.15 12.21
C ALA A 4 -9.47 29.53 11.18
N ARG A 5 -8.19 29.37 11.54
CA ARG A 5 -7.06 29.67 10.64
C ARG A 5 -7.24 28.84 9.37
N GLU A 6 -7.63 29.47 8.28
CA GLU A 6 -7.76 28.80 6.99
C GLU A 6 -6.38 28.30 6.54
N ILE A 7 -6.27 26.98 6.37
CA ILE A 7 -5.04 26.35 5.89
C ILE A 7 -4.93 26.62 4.39
N SER A 8 -4.03 27.50 3.99
CA SER A 8 -3.73 27.81 2.59
C SER A 8 -2.61 26.92 2.04
N TRP A 9 -2.52 26.83 0.71
CA TRP A 9 -1.48 26.07 0.03
C TRP A 9 -0.09 26.65 0.31
N SER A 10 0.79 25.83 0.89
CA SER A 10 2.21 26.13 1.09
C SER A 10 3.06 24.98 0.54
N ASN A 11 4.32 25.25 0.19
CA ASN A 11 5.24 24.20 -0.28
C ASN A 11 5.33 23.04 0.72
N GLN A 12 5.30 23.35 2.03
CA GLN A 12 5.38 22.37 3.10
C GLN A 12 4.18 21.42 3.11
N ILE A 13 2.97 21.94 2.89
CA ILE A 13 1.76 21.14 2.84
C ILE A 13 1.78 20.25 1.58
N GLU A 14 2.24 20.78 0.45
CA GLU A 14 2.43 20.01 -0.78
C GLU A 14 3.42 18.86 -0.57
N ASP A 15 4.56 19.11 0.09
CA ASP A 15 5.56 18.08 0.39
C ASP A 15 4.99 16.99 1.30
N ILE A 16 4.23 17.37 2.35
CA ILE A 16 3.59 16.40 3.25
C ILE A 16 2.58 15.55 2.49
N ILE A 17 1.71 16.17 1.69
CA ILE A 17 0.70 15.45 0.90
C ILE A 17 1.36 14.53 -0.13
N ALA A 18 2.44 14.98 -0.78
CA ALA A 18 3.20 14.19 -1.74
C ALA A 18 3.81 12.95 -1.07
N GLN A 19 4.47 13.11 0.08
CA GLN A 19 5.05 11.99 0.83
C GLN A 19 3.98 10.96 1.24
N GLU A 20 2.83 11.42 1.73
CA GLU A 20 1.70 10.54 2.06
C GLU A 20 1.18 9.77 0.84
N ALA A 21 1.09 10.42 -0.32
CA ALA A 21 0.69 9.76 -1.57
C ALA A 21 1.71 8.72 -2.04
N GLU A 22 3.00 9.01 -1.94
CA GLU A 22 4.08 8.08 -2.27
C GLU A 22 4.07 6.84 -1.36
N MET A 23 3.82 7.03 -0.06
CA MET A 23 3.58 5.92 0.87
C MET A 23 2.38 5.07 0.45
N CYS A 24 1.26 5.69 0.04
CA CYS A 24 0.11 4.96 -0.50
C CYS A 24 0.51 4.09 -1.71
N ARG A 25 1.35 4.61 -2.60
CA ARG A 25 1.82 3.87 -3.77
C ARG A 25 2.67 2.65 -3.38
N GLY A 26 3.53 2.79 -2.38
CA GLY A 26 4.30 1.68 -1.82
C GLY A 26 3.40 0.60 -1.22
N LEU A 27 2.40 0.99 -0.42
CA LEU A 27 1.42 0.09 0.18
C LEU A 27 0.59 -0.64 -0.88
N ALA A 28 0.16 0.07 -1.92
CA ALA A 28 -0.54 -0.54 -3.05
C ALA A 28 0.28 -1.67 -3.68
N TRP A 29 1.58 -1.45 -3.91
CA TRP A 29 2.46 -2.48 -4.48
C TRP A 29 2.58 -3.71 -3.56
N ILE A 30 2.75 -3.48 -2.26
CA ILE A 30 2.87 -4.56 -1.25
C ILE A 30 1.61 -5.41 -1.25
N HIS A 31 0.43 -4.79 -1.23
CA HIS A 31 -0.84 -5.51 -1.23
C HIS A 31 -1.15 -6.21 -2.55
N GLN A 32 -0.78 -5.61 -3.69
CA GLN A 32 -0.88 -6.28 -4.99
C GLN A 32 -0.06 -7.57 -5.02
N ARG A 33 1.15 -7.52 -4.46
CA ARG A 33 2.02 -8.70 -4.39
C ARG A 33 1.48 -9.76 -3.43
N ALA A 34 0.88 -9.34 -2.32
CA ALA A 34 0.25 -10.22 -1.34
C ALA A 34 -0.98 -10.95 -1.91
N GLU A 35 -1.84 -10.22 -2.61
CA GLU A 35 -3.00 -10.73 -3.35
C GLU A 35 -2.54 -11.83 -4.32
N GLY A 36 -1.62 -11.53 -5.23
CA GLY A 36 -1.17 -12.52 -6.23
C GLY A 36 -0.58 -13.80 -5.61
N ARG A 37 0.17 -13.70 -4.49
CA ARG A 37 0.70 -14.88 -3.79
C ARG A 37 -0.40 -15.72 -3.13
N LEU A 38 -1.40 -15.08 -2.52
CA LEU A 38 -2.50 -15.77 -1.86
C LEU A 38 -3.48 -16.38 -2.87
N SER A 39 -3.76 -15.68 -3.96
CA SER A 39 -4.54 -16.17 -5.09
C SER A 39 -3.91 -17.43 -5.71
N ALA A 40 -2.59 -17.41 -5.96
CA ALA A 40 -1.88 -18.58 -6.46
C ALA A 40 -1.94 -19.78 -5.50
N ARG A 41 -1.75 -19.54 -4.19
CA ARG A 41 -1.88 -20.61 -3.16
C ARG A 41 -3.30 -21.18 -3.07
N ASN A 42 -4.31 -20.31 -3.16
CA ASN A 42 -5.70 -20.72 -3.19
C ASN A 42 -5.96 -21.63 -4.40
N ASN A 43 -5.55 -21.21 -5.59
CA ASN A 43 -5.78 -21.97 -6.82
C ASN A 43 -5.02 -23.30 -6.83
N PHE A 44 -3.80 -23.32 -6.28
CA PHE A 44 -3.00 -24.53 -6.15
C PHE A 44 -3.67 -25.61 -5.28
N ILE A 45 -4.47 -25.22 -4.28
CA ILE A 45 -5.22 -26.17 -3.43
C ILE A 45 -6.62 -26.44 -4.02
N ALA A 46 -7.32 -25.41 -4.47
CA ALA A 46 -8.70 -25.51 -4.93
C ALA A 46 -8.83 -26.36 -6.21
N ILE A 47 -7.94 -26.18 -7.19
CA ILE A 47 -8.05 -26.88 -8.48
C ILE A 47 -7.92 -28.40 -8.31
N PRO A 48 -6.90 -28.95 -7.63
CA PRO A 48 -6.81 -30.39 -7.38
C PRO A 48 -7.99 -30.92 -6.59
N VAL A 49 -8.46 -30.18 -5.57
CA VAL A 49 -9.62 -30.58 -4.78
C VAL A 49 -10.87 -30.69 -5.64
N ILE A 50 -11.13 -29.74 -6.55
CA ILE A 50 -12.27 -29.80 -7.47
C ILE A 50 -12.17 -31.04 -8.37
N ILE A 51 -11.02 -31.26 -9.01
CA ILE A 51 -10.83 -32.39 -9.93
C ILE A 51 -11.00 -33.72 -9.21
N LEU A 52 -10.37 -33.89 -8.05
CA LEU A 52 -10.46 -35.11 -7.25
C LEU A 52 -11.86 -35.32 -6.67
N SER A 53 -12.55 -34.25 -6.25
CA SER A 53 -13.95 -34.31 -5.79
C SER A 53 -14.86 -34.81 -6.90
N THR A 54 -14.74 -34.25 -8.11
CA THR A 54 -15.56 -34.65 -9.25
C THR A 54 -15.26 -36.09 -9.65
N LEU A 55 -13.98 -36.47 -9.76
CA LEU A 55 -13.59 -37.83 -10.11
C LEU A 55 -14.07 -38.84 -9.08
N SER A 56 -13.88 -38.56 -7.79
CA SER A 56 -14.33 -39.45 -6.70
C SER A 56 -15.86 -39.56 -6.65
N GLY A 57 -16.58 -38.45 -6.86
CA GLY A 57 -18.04 -38.44 -6.90
C GLY A 57 -18.60 -39.27 -8.07
N THR A 58 -18.06 -39.09 -9.27
CA THR A 58 -18.45 -39.91 -10.43
C THR A 58 -18.06 -41.38 -10.26
N ALA A 59 -16.85 -41.65 -9.75
CA ALA A 59 -16.39 -43.01 -9.50
C ALA A 59 -17.25 -43.71 -8.44
N SER A 60 -17.70 -43.00 -7.41
CA SER A 60 -18.57 -43.55 -6.37
C SER A 60 -19.92 -44.00 -6.91
N ILE A 61 -20.51 -43.26 -7.85
CA ILE A 61 -21.82 -43.59 -8.46
C ILE A 61 -21.69 -44.67 -9.54
N GLY A 62 -20.60 -44.64 -10.31
CA GLY A 62 -20.35 -45.56 -11.42
C GLY A 62 -19.51 -46.79 -11.06
N SER A 63 -19.13 -46.97 -9.79
CA SER A 63 -18.12 -47.93 -9.35
C SER A 63 -18.38 -49.35 -9.82
N ASP A 64 -19.61 -49.84 -9.68
CA ASP A 64 -20.02 -51.18 -10.11
C ASP A 64 -19.86 -51.39 -11.62
N LYS A 65 -20.18 -50.37 -12.42
CA LYS A 65 -20.10 -50.44 -13.89
C LYS A 65 -18.70 -50.19 -14.44
N LEU A 66 -17.90 -49.38 -13.75
CA LEU A 66 -16.57 -48.97 -14.19
C LEU A 66 -15.48 -49.93 -13.71
N PHE A 67 -15.65 -50.55 -12.54
CA PHE A 67 -14.63 -51.38 -11.90
C PHE A 67 -15.11 -52.81 -11.60
N GLY A 68 -16.29 -53.21 -12.08
CA GLY A 68 -16.78 -54.59 -12.00
C GLY A 68 -17.03 -55.10 -10.57
N GLY A 69 -17.33 -54.21 -9.62
CA GLY A 69 -17.62 -54.58 -8.23
C GLY A 69 -16.39 -55.02 -7.43
N SER A 70 -15.17 -54.59 -7.80
CA SER A 70 -13.97 -54.88 -7.02
C SER A 70 -13.98 -54.13 -5.68
N ASP A 71 -13.95 -54.85 -4.56
CA ASP A 71 -13.84 -54.28 -3.21
C ASP A 71 -12.64 -53.30 -3.07
N MET A 72 -11.55 -53.56 -3.80
CA MET A 72 -10.36 -52.69 -3.81
C MET A 72 -10.65 -51.32 -4.45
N ALA A 73 -11.50 -51.25 -5.48
CA ALA A 73 -11.89 -50.00 -6.12
C ALA A 73 -12.72 -49.13 -5.17
N SER A 74 -13.66 -49.74 -4.43
CA SER A 74 -14.49 -49.05 -3.43
C SER A 74 -13.66 -48.50 -2.28
N VAL A 75 -12.67 -49.25 -1.79
CA VAL A 75 -11.73 -48.77 -0.76
C VAL A 75 -10.90 -47.59 -1.28
N GLY A 76 -10.39 -47.68 -2.52
CA GLY A 76 -9.63 -46.60 -3.15
C GLY A 76 -10.42 -45.28 -3.27
N ILE A 77 -11.68 -45.36 -3.72
CA ILE A 77 -12.58 -44.20 -3.84
C ILE A 77 -12.86 -43.58 -2.46
N GLY A 78 -13.03 -44.43 -1.43
CA GLY A 78 -13.20 -43.98 -0.05
C GLY A 78 -12.00 -43.19 0.48
N LEU A 79 -10.78 -43.68 0.24
CA LEU A 79 -9.55 -43.00 0.64
C LEU A 79 -9.36 -41.66 -0.07
N VAL A 80 -9.59 -41.60 -1.38
CA VAL A 80 -9.51 -40.33 -2.14
C VAL A 80 -10.54 -39.32 -1.62
N SER A 81 -11.75 -39.76 -1.31
CA SER A 81 -12.80 -38.89 -0.75
C SER A 81 -12.42 -38.29 0.60
N ILE A 82 -11.77 -39.08 1.48
CA ILE A 82 -11.27 -38.59 2.78
C ILE A 82 -10.16 -37.56 2.56
N LEU A 83 -9.21 -37.82 1.67
CA LEU A 83 -8.12 -36.89 1.35
C LEU A 83 -8.65 -35.55 0.80
N VAL A 84 -9.62 -35.62 -0.12
CA VAL A 84 -10.34 -34.45 -0.64
C VAL A 84 -11.01 -33.66 0.49
N GLY A 85 -11.69 -34.34 1.41
CA GLY A 85 -12.33 -33.72 2.57
C GLY A 85 -11.33 -32.97 3.46
N ILE A 86 -10.19 -33.58 3.77
CA ILE A 86 -9.12 -32.97 4.57
C ILE A 86 -8.56 -31.72 3.88
N LEU A 87 -8.25 -31.82 2.58
CA LEU A 87 -7.75 -30.68 1.80
C LEU A 87 -8.77 -29.53 1.76
N GLN A 88 -10.06 -29.86 1.61
CA GLN A 88 -11.13 -28.87 1.64
C GLN A 88 -11.22 -28.18 3.01
N THR A 89 -11.16 -28.92 4.11
CA THR A 89 -11.16 -28.36 5.47
C THR A 89 -9.96 -27.44 5.70
N LEU A 90 -8.76 -27.84 5.26
CA LEU A 90 -7.56 -26.99 5.35
C LEU A 90 -7.71 -25.71 4.52
N SER A 91 -8.24 -25.82 3.29
CA SER A 91 -8.51 -24.67 2.42
C SER A 91 -9.42 -23.65 3.11
N THR A 92 -10.53 -24.12 3.70
CA THR A 92 -11.47 -23.27 4.46
C THR A 92 -10.83 -22.70 5.73
N TYR A 93 -9.98 -23.46 6.42
CA TYR A 93 -9.28 -22.99 7.63
C TYR A 93 -8.31 -21.84 7.32
N PHE A 94 -7.47 -21.98 6.29
CA PHE A 94 -6.49 -20.95 5.94
C PHE A 94 -7.08 -19.69 5.32
N LYS A 95 -8.28 -19.80 4.73
CA LYS A 95 -9.04 -18.68 4.13
C LYS A 95 -8.25 -17.91 3.08
N PHE A 96 -7.51 -18.63 2.22
CA PHE A 96 -6.63 -18.01 1.22
C PHE A 96 -7.38 -17.08 0.27
N ALA A 97 -8.54 -17.50 -0.26
CA ALA A 97 -9.39 -16.65 -1.10
C ALA A 97 -9.82 -15.36 -0.38
N GLN A 98 -10.35 -15.45 0.84
CA GLN A 98 -10.80 -14.28 1.60
C GLN A 98 -9.66 -13.30 1.90
N LYS A 99 -8.49 -13.82 2.28
CA LYS A 99 -7.30 -12.99 2.53
C LYS A 99 -6.79 -12.33 1.25
N SER A 100 -6.81 -13.08 0.13
CA SER A 100 -6.44 -12.55 -1.18
C SER A 100 -7.33 -11.37 -1.56
N GLU A 101 -8.64 -11.51 -1.39
CA GLU A 101 -9.62 -10.47 -1.70
C GLU A 101 -9.43 -9.23 -0.80
N ALA A 102 -9.18 -9.42 0.50
CA ALA A 102 -8.89 -8.31 1.39
C ALA A 102 -7.66 -7.49 0.95
N HIS A 103 -6.59 -8.17 0.50
CA HIS A 103 -5.43 -7.51 -0.09
C HIS A 103 -5.73 -6.88 -1.46
N HIS A 104 -6.59 -7.50 -2.29
CA HIS A 104 -7.02 -6.94 -3.57
C HIS A 104 -7.73 -5.59 -3.39
N ILE A 105 -8.69 -5.55 -2.47
CA ILE A 105 -9.44 -4.34 -2.12
C ILE A 105 -8.48 -3.26 -1.59
N ALA A 106 -7.58 -3.61 -0.67
CA ALA A 106 -6.59 -2.67 -0.14
C ALA A 106 -5.73 -2.05 -1.26
N TYR A 107 -5.18 -2.88 -2.16
CA TYR A 107 -4.41 -2.43 -3.31
C TYR A 107 -5.18 -1.42 -4.18
N LEU A 108 -6.44 -1.71 -4.50
CA LEU A 108 -7.27 -0.83 -5.33
C LEU A 108 -7.54 0.51 -4.64
N GLN A 109 -7.84 0.49 -3.33
CA GLN A 109 -8.13 1.70 -2.57
C GLN A 109 -6.88 2.59 -2.42
N TYR A 110 -5.71 2.01 -2.11
CA TYR A 110 -4.46 2.77 -2.07
C TYR A 110 -4.07 3.33 -3.44
N SER A 111 -4.26 2.55 -4.51
CA SER A 111 -3.98 3.01 -5.89
C SER A 111 -4.90 4.15 -6.32
N LYS A 112 -6.18 4.08 -5.93
CA LYS A 112 -7.16 5.15 -6.18
C LYS A 112 -6.80 6.41 -5.42
N LEU A 113 -6.44 6.29 -4.14
CA LEU A 113 -6.03 7.41 -3.29
C LEU A 113 -4.78 8.11 -3.84
N PHE A 114 -3.75 7.32 -4.20
CA PHE A 114 -2.55 7.85 -4.87
C PHE A 114 -2.88 8.59 -6.16
N SER A 115 -3.71 8.00 -7.02
CA SER A 115 -4.05 8.60 -8.32
C SER A 115 -4.83 9.91 -8.14
N TRP A 116 -5.73 9.96 -7.16
CA TRP A 116 -6.47 11.17 -6.81
C TRP A 116 -5.54 12.29 -6.35
N VAL A 117 -4.66 12.03 -5.36
CA VAL A 117 -3.71 13.04 -4.88
C VAL A 117 -2.74 13.47 -5.97
N ARG A 118 -2.27 12.54 -6.80
CA ARG A 118 -1.37 12.83 -7.92
C ARG A 118 -2.00 13.79 -8.93
N VAL A 119 -3.28 13.59 -9.26
CA VAL A 119 -4.01 14.51 -10.16
C VAL A 119 -4.14 15.87 -9.50
N GLU A 120 -4.51 15.94 -8.23
CA GLU A 120 -4.68 17.22 -7.55
C GLU A 120 -3.37 18.02 -7.47
N LEU A 121 -2.27 17.39 -7.06
CA LEU A 121 -0.96 18.05 -6.99
C LEU A 121 -0.41 18.41 -8.39
N GLY A 122 -0.89 17.74 -9.44
CA GLY A 122 -0.56 18.06 -10.83
C GLY A 122 -1.23 19.33 -11.36
N LEU A 123 -2.33 19.79 -10.75
CA LEU A 123 -3.02 21.02 -11.14
C LEU A 123 -2.31 22.27 -10.60
N PRO A 124 -2.47 23.46 -11.23
CA PRO A 124 -2.05 24.73 -10.64
C PRO A 124 -2.79 25.01 -9.32
N ARG A 125 -2.14 25.64 -8.33
CA ARG A 125 -2.71 25.91 -6.99
C ARG A 125 -4.09 26.58 -6.99
N LYS A 126 -4.41 27.39 -8.01
CA LYS A 126 -5.68 28.12 -8.13
C LYS A 126 -6.85 27.24 -8.55
N GLU A 127 -6.58 26.10 -9.18
CA GLU A 127 -7.58 25.16 -9.70
C GLU A 127 -7.79 23.96 -8.78
N ARG A 128 -7.00 23.87 -7.70
CA ARG A 128 -7.10 22.81 -6.70
C ARG A 128 -8.21 23.07 -5.70
N ILE A 129 -8.68 21.99 -5.08
CA ILE A 129 -9.48 22.04 -3.86
C ILE A 129 -8.70 22.73 -2.73
N HIS A 130 -9.41 23.19 -1.70
CA HIS A 130 -8.77 23.80 -0.55
C HIS A 130 -7.81 22.83 0.13
N ALA A 131 -6.62 23.30 0.50
CA ALA A 131 -5.56 22.48 1.09
C ALA A 131 -6.04 21.74 2.36
N GLN A 132 -6.87 22.41 3.17
CA GLN A 132 -7.50 21.82 4.35
C GLN A 132 -8.35 20.59 4.02
N ASP A 133 -9.19 20.71 2.98
CA ASP A 133 -10.13 19.66 2.60
C ASP A 133 -9.41 18.46 2.01
N LEU A 134 -8.37 18.70 1.19
CA LEU A 134 -7.55 17.61 0.69
C LEU A 134 -6.86 16.87 1.83
N LEU A 135 -6.17 17.61 2.70
CA LEU A 135 -5.40 17.02 3.79
C LEU A 135 -6.29 16.21 4.73
N LYS A 136 -7.48 16.73 5.04
CA LYS A 136 -8.47 16.03 5.84
C LYS A 136 -8.95 14.74 5.16
N GLN A 137 -9.37 14.81 3.90
CA GLN A 137 -9.83 13.64 3.15
C GLN A 137 -8.74 12.57 2.98
N LEU A 138 -7.49 12.98 2.77
CA LEU A 138 -6.34 12.09 2.67
C LEU A 138 -6.10 11.37 4.00
N ARG A 139 -6.05 12.10 5.12
CA ARG A 139 -5.87 11.51 6.45
C ARG A 139 -7.01 10.58 6.85
N ASP A 140 -8.25 11.01 6.66
CA ASP A 140 -9.43 10.19 6.98
C ASP A 140 -9.45 8.91 6.15
N SER A 141 -9.05 8.99 4.88
CA SER A 141 -8.91 7.82 4.02
C SER A 141 -7.77 6.91 4.48
N MET A 142 -6.59 7.46 4.76
CA MET A 142 -5.44 6.68 5.24
C MET A 142 -5.74 5.94 6.54
N THR A 143 -6.35 6.61 7.53
CA THR A 143 -6.77 5.98 8.79
C THR A 143 -7.74 4.84 8.55
N ARG A 144 -8.77 5.07 7.73
CA ARG A 144 -9.75 4.04 7.38
C ARG A 144 -9.10 2.84 6.66
N LEU A 145 -8.19 3.12 5.72
CA LEU A 145 -7.45 2.05 5.04
C LEU A 145 -6.57 1.27 6.03
N ALA A 146 -5.86 1.94 6.94
CA ALA A 146 -5.02 1.28 7.94
C ALA A 146 -5.82 0.37 8.89
N GLU A 147 -7.03 0.77 9.27
CA GLU A 147 -7.92 -0.04 10.13
C GLU A 147 -8.50 -1.26 9.43
N THR A 148 -8.71 -1.19 8.11
CA THR A 148 -9.38 -2.24 7.33
C THR A 148 -8.41 -3.18 6.64
N THR A 149 -7.16 -2.75 6.48
CA THR A 149 -6.17 -3.46 5.67
C THR A 149 -5.52 -4.59 6.47
N PRO A 150 -5.47 -5.82 5.91
CA PRO A 150 -4.76 -6.93 6.54
C PRO A 150 -3.25 -6.71 6.52
N MET A 151 -2.57 -7.16 7.59
CA MET A 151 -1.12 -7.06 7.69
C MET A 151 -0.43 -7.88 6.60
N PRO A 152 0.50 -7.29 5.82
CA PRO A 152 1.22 -8.01 4.78
C PRO A 152 2.26 -8.98 5.36
N PRO A 153 2.55 -10.11 4.68
CA PRO A 153 3.62 -11.03 5.09
C PRO A 153 5.01 -10.38 5.04
N GLN A 154 5.87 -10.67 6.03
CA GLN A 154 7.23 -10.14 6.11
C GLN A 154 8.05 -10.39 4.82
N THR A 155 7.92 -11.58 4.23
CA THR A 155 8.59 -11.94 2.97
C THR A 155 8.28 -11.02 1.78
N ILE A 156 7.18 -10.24 1.83
CA ILE A 156 6.84 -9.25 0.80
C ILE A 156 7.43 -7.89 1.15
N LEU A 157 7.46 -7.54 2.44
CA LEU A 157 8.14 -6.35 2.94
C LEU A 157 9.64 -6.40 2.62
N ASP A 158 10.26 -7.58 2.78
CA ASP A 158 11.66 -7.78 2.44
C ASP A 158 11.90 -7.72 0.91
N GLU A 159 10.95 -8.24 0.11
CA GLU A 159 10.98 -8.12 -1.37
C GLU A 159 10.88 -6.66 -1.80
N PHE A 160 9.99 -5.88 -1.17
CA PHE A 160 9.87 -4.44 -1.41
C PHE A 160 11.18 -3.73 -1.07
N ASN A 161 11.72 -3.96 0.13
CA ASN A 161 12.94 -3.32 0.59
C ASN A 161 14.15 -3.67 -0.28
N SER A 162 14.26 -4.90 -0.76
CA SER A 162 15.31 -5.32 -1.68
C SER A 162 15.15 -4.66 -3.05
N LYS A 163 13.94 -4.67 -3.61
CA LYS A 163 13.65 -4.16 -4.96
C LYS A 163 13.77 -2.64 -5.06
N PHE A 164 13.38 -1.92 -4.02
CA PHE A 164 13.39 -0.46 -4.00
C PHE A 164 14.57 0.12 -3.21
N LYS A 165 15.55 -0.71 -2.81
CA LYS A 165 16.73 -0.26 -2.04
C LYS A 165 17.49 0.87 -2.74
N GLU A 166 17.66 0.74 -4.05
CA GLU A 166 18.46 1.63 -4.92
C GLU A 166 17.60 2.70 -5.64
N TYR A 167 16.28 2.67 -5.46
CA TYR A 167 15.41 3.72 -5.99
C TYR A 167 15.63 5.03 -5.23
N ASP A 168 15.45 6.13 -5.97
CA ASP A 168 15.72 7.50 -5.53
C ASP A 168 15.24 7.75 -4.09
N ALA A 169 16.16 8.21 -3.23
CA ALA A 169 15.91 8.46 -1.82
C ALA A 169 14.90 9.60 -1.59
N SER A 170 14.54 10.31 -2.67
CA SER A 170 13.51 11.35 -2.70
C SER A 170 12.09 10.81 -2.55
N ILE A 171 11.83 9.53 -2.84
CA ILE A 171 10.49 8.94 -2.79
C ILE A 171 10.19 8.40 -1.39
N ALA A 172 9.10 8.86 -0.78
CA ALA A 172 8.66 8.39 0.53
C ALA A 172 8.23 6.91 0.47
N ARG A 173 8.73 6.14 1.44
CA ARG A 173 8.44 4.70 1.58
C ARG A 173 7.45 4.48 2.73
N PRO A 174 6.59 3.46 2.64
CA PRO A 174 5.68 3.10 3.73
C PRO A 174 6.42 2.91 5.06
N LEU A 175 5.78 3.28 6.16
CA LEU A 175 6.38 3.20 7.50
C LEU A 175 6.68 1.75 7.91
N GLU A 176 5.90 0.79 7.39
CA GLU A 176 6.02 -0.64 7.63
C GLU A 176 7.34 -1.21 7.12
N VAL A 177 7.98 -0.55 6.15
CA VAL A 177 9.25 -0.99 5.55
C VAL A 177 10.43 -0.09 5.93
N ASN A 178 10.19 1.15 6.33
CA ASN A 178 11.21 2.20 6.45
C ASN A 178 11.73 2.44 7.88
N GLY A 179 11.30 1.65 8.86
CA GLY A 179 11.74 1.78 10.26
C GLY A 179 11.26 3.07 10.91
N LEU A 180 12.02 3.58 11.90
CA LEU A 180 11.63 4.75 12.68
C LEU A 180 11.95 6.06 11.92
N HIS A 181 10.92 6.85 11.62
CA HIS A 181 11.09 8.19 11.04
C HIS A 181 11.27 9.27 12.11
N LYS A 182 12.21 10.19 11.88
CA LYS A 182 12.38 11.36 12.74
C LYS A 182 11.31 12.39 12.40
N ILE A 183 10.53 12.80 13.40
CA ILE A 183 9.60 13.92 13.27
C ILE A 183 10.40 15.22 13.25
N VAL A 184 10.33 15.96 12.15
CA VAL A 184 10.92 17.31 12.03
C VAL A 184 9.84 18.34 12.33
N VAL A 185 9.93 18.97 13.50
CA VAL A 185 9.01 20.04 13.88
C VAL A 185 9.41 21.32 13.16
N TYR A 186 8.48 21.89 12.39
CA TYR A 186 8.67 23.20 11.80
C TYR A 186 8.85 24.26 12.89
N ARG A 187 9.97 24.97 12.85
CA ARG A 187 10.18 26.22 13.59
C ARG A 187 10.42 27.31 12.56
N ARG A 188 9.68 28.41 12.67
CA ARG A 188 9.98 29.62 11.90
C ARG A 188 11.31 30.15 12.44
N ASP A 189 12.38 30.03 11.67
CA ASP A 189 13.66 30.63 12.04
C ASP A 189 13.47 32.15 12.12
N ILE A 190 13.53 32.71 13.33
CA ILE A 190 13.52 34.16 13.57
C ILE A 190 14.87 34.79 13.15
N SER A 191 15.86 33.96 12.75
CA SER A 191 17.25 34.35 12.50
C SER A 191 17.55 34.89 11.10
N GLN A 192 16.55 35.02 10.21
CA GLN A 192 16.71 35.74 8.94
C GLN A 192 15.82 36.97 8.86
N SER A 193 16.07 37.95 9.75
CA SER A 193 15.82 39.34 9.39
C SER A 193 16.81 39.71 8.28
N PRO A 194 16.41 40.38 7.18
CA PRO A 194 17.37 40.87 6.21
C PRO A 194 18.26 41.87 6.95
N ARG A 195 19.48 41.46 7.30
CA ARG A 195 20.51 42.42 7.67
C ARG A 195 20.67 43.31 6.45
N VAL A 196 20.12 44.52 6.52
CA VAL A 196 20.48 45.62 5.64
C VAL A 196 22.00 45.65 5.68
N SER A 197 22.62 45.30 4.56
CA SER A 197 24.05 45.36 4.38
C SER A 197 24.45 46.82 4.46
N GLU A 198 24.77 47.31 5.66
CA GLU A 198 25.58 48.50 5.88
C GLU A 198 26.97 48.22 5.33
N THR A 199 27.12 48.26 4.01
CA THR A 199 28.43 48.25 3.35
C THR A 199 28.37 49.04 2.05
N ASN A 200 27.70 50.19 2.07
CA ASN A 200 27.76 51.19 0.99
C ASN A 200 27.68 52.63 1.54
N VAL A 201 28.44 52.93 2.60
CA VAL A 201 28.65 54.32 3.05
C VAL A 201 30.13 54.76 3.00
N LEU A 202 31.08 53.87 2.66
CA LEU A 202 32.51 54.24 2.61
C LEU A 202 33.11 54.32 1.20
N VAL A 203 32.34 54.72 0.19
CA VAL A 203 32.89 55.00 -1.17
C VAL A 203 32.75 56.48 -1.57
N TYR A 204 32.28 57.36 -0.68
CA TYR A 204 32.13 58.80 -0.99
C TYR A 204 33.00 59.75 -0.16
N GLU A 205 33.99 59.26 0.59
CA GLU A 205 34.93 60.12 1.33
C GLU A 205 36.37 60.16 0.82
N ASP A 206 36.70 59.44 -0.26
CA ASP A 206 38.11 59.36 -0.75
C ASP A 206 38.37 60.02 -2.11
N ILE A 207 37.51 60.96 -2.55
CA ILE A 207 37.76 61.78 -3.76
C ILE A 207 37.71 63.30 -3.46
N LYS A 208 37.97 63.70 -2.22
CA LYS A 208 38.25 65.11 -1.91
C LYS A 208 39.38 65.24 -0.89
N GLY A 209 40.61 65.04 -1.35
CA GLY A 209 41.78 65.46 -0.58
C GLY A 209 43.10 64.88 -1.06
N SER A 210 43.69 65.43 -2.12
CA SER A 210 45.12 65.79 -2.20
C SER A 210 45.54 66.06 -3.65
N SER A 211 45.98 67.31 -3.87
CA SER A 211 46.87 67.79 -4.94
C SER A 211 46.29 67.99 -6.34
#